data_AF-A0A820F8H6-F1
#
_entry.id   AF-A0A820F8H6-F1
#
_cell.length_a   1.000
_cell.length_b   1.000
_cell.length_c   1.000
_cell.angle_alpha   90.00
_cell.angle_beta   90.00
_cell.angle_gamma   90.00
#
_symmetry.space_group_name_H-M   'P 1'
#
loop_
_entity.id
_entity.type
_entity.pdbx_description
1 polymer ?
#
loop_
_entity_poly.entity_id
_entity_poly.type
_entity_poly.pdbx_seq_one_letter_code
_entity_poly.pdbx_strand_id
1 'polypeptide(L)'
;MTSLLAVQKPHWKPDTAHGYHSHTIEFTAGELIYRVDLHHYTYGQFARDELDGEFYVDKSNDIVEARVSPVTRKEVDTSNVRSMELQTEKSFLCSGAFRLGRSLVIFNETRLHRAQMSTVNGITNARSLARIYYLLIGDINENGKKRKRLLSEKTIIEATKNVILTGERDQNCYNIPTTFRNGGFQIYGDCCNIFDDDVFGHFRKKYLRI
;
A
#
# COMPACT_ATOMS: atom_id res chain seq x y z
N MET A 1 17.10 -1.87 -8.65
CA MET A 1 15.76 -2.25 -9.17
C MET A 1 15.25 -1.23 -10.18
N THR A 2 15.26 0.08 -9.87
CA THR A 2 14.81 1.14 -10.78
C THR A 2 15.37 1.05 -12.19
N SER A 3 16.68 0.80 -12.36
CA SER A 3 17.31 0.63 -13.67
C SER A 3 16.77 -0.56 -14.47
N LEU A 4 16.39 -1.66 -13.78
CA LEU A 4 15.77 -2.83 -14.41
C LEU A 4 14.35 -2.51 -14.87
N LEU A 5 13.57 -1.80 -14.04
CA LEU A 5 12.21 -1.38 -14.39
C LEU A 5 12.20 -0.35 -15.53
N ALA A 6 13.18 0.56 -15.57
CA ALA A 6 13.26 1.60 -16.60
C ALA A 6 13.48 1.03 -18.02
N VAL A 7 14.16 -0.11 -18.14
CA VAL A 7 14.38 -0.78 -19.44
C VAL A 7 13.36 -1.88 -19.73
N GLN A 8 12.46 -2.16 -18.78
CA GLN A 8 11.44 -3.19 -18.96
C GLN A 8 10.39 -2.70 -19.96
N LYS A 9 10.14 -3.49 -21.00
CA LYS A 9 9.02 -3.24 -21.91
C LYS A 9 7.69 -3.35 -21.13
N PRO A 10 6.79 -2.36 -21.20
CA PRO A 10 5.46 -2.47 -20.62
C PRO A 10 4.73 -3.73 -21.10
N HIS A 11 4.00 -4.40 -20.21
CA HIS A 11 3.23 -5.59 -20.55
C HIS A 11 2.07 -5.28 -21.51
N TRP A 12 1.55 -4.05 -21.46
CA TRP A 12 0.55 -3.50 -22.36
C TRP A 12 0.90 -2.05 -22.71
N LYS A 13 0.23 -1.48 -23.72
CA LYS A 13 0.43 -0.07 -24.08
C LYS A 13 -0.02 0.82 -22.90
N PRO A 14 0.76 1.81 -22.46
CA PRO A 14 0.31 2.76 -21.45
C PRO A 14 -1.06 3.36 -21.81
N ASP A 15 -1.88 3.60 -20.79
CA ASP A 15 -3.25 4.12 -20.90
C ASP A 15 -4.26 3.20 -21.60
N THR A 16 -3.92 1.93 -21.90
CA THR A 16 -4.88 0.96 -22.47
C THR A 16 -5.36 -0.12 -21.52
N ALA A 17 -4.72 -0.24 -20.35
CA ALA A 17 -5.12 -1.14 -19.26
C ALA A 17 -4.41 -0.73 -17.97
N HIS A 18 -4.86 -1.25 -16.83
CA HIS A 18 -4.18 -1.15 -15.55
C HIS A 18 -3.89 -2.52 -14.92
N GLY A 19 -2.95 -2.52 -13.99
CA GLY A 19 -2.69 -3.67 -13.14
C GLY A 19 -2.06 -3.24 -11.82
N TYR A 20 -2.44 -3.89 -10.72
CA TYR A 20 -1.84 -3.63 -9.42
C TYR A 20 -0.34 -3.95 -9.44
N HIS A 21 0.47 -2.93 -9.16
CA HIS A 21 1.92 -3.02 -9.06
C HIS A 21 2.31 -3.28 -7.61
N SER A 22 1.98 -4.45 -7.09
CA SER A 22 2.03 -4.80 -5.66
C SER A 22 3.34 -4.49 -4.93
N HIS A 23 4.47 -4.49 -5.65
CA HIS A 23 5.77 -4.11 -5.08
C HIS A 23 6.59 -3.23 -6.01
N THR A 24 6.39 -3.29 -7.33
CA THR A 24 7.16 -2.46 -8.26
C THR A 24 6.83 -0.97 -8.18
N ILE A 25 5.66 -0.60 -7.65
CA ILE A 25 5.25 0.81 -7.49
C ILE A 25 6.16 1.59 -6.53
N GLU A 26 6.74 0.94 -5.51
CA GLU A 26 7.64 1.63 -4.58
C GLU A 26 8.90 2.12 -5.29
N PHE A 27 9.40 1.38 -6.28
CA PHE A 27 10.62 1.76 -6.98
C PHE A 27 10.35 2.89 -7.98
N THR A 28 9.21 2.85 -8.67
CA THR A 28 8.86 3.91 -9.63
C THR A 28 8.46 5.20 -8.92
N ALA A 29 7.56 5.13 -7.93
CA ALA A 29 7.17 6.28 -7.13
C ALA A 29 8.33 6.78 -6.25
N GLY A 30 9.12 5.88 -5.69
CA GLY A 30 10.30 6.21 -4.89
C GLY A 30 11.38 6.91 -5.68
N GLU A 31 11.64 6.49 -6.92
CA GLU A 31 12.57 7.21 -7.80
C GLU A 31 12.07 8.63 -8.12
N LEU A 32 10.75 8.80 -8.34
CA LEU A 32 10.17 10.13 -8.56
C LEU A 32 10.35 11.01 -7.32
N ILE A 33 10.03 10.50 -6.13
CA ILE A 33 10.22 11.20 -4.85
C ILE A 33 11.70 11.56 -4.67
N TYR A 34 12.61 10.60 -4.86
CA TYR A 34 14.05 10.80 -4.69
C TYR A 34 14.60 11.91 -5.60
N ARG A 35 14.07 12.03 -6.84
CA ARG A 35 14.50 13.06 -7.79
C ARG A 35 13.97 14.46 -7.46
N VAL A 36 12.82 14.57 -6.81
CA VAL A 36 12.19 15.88 -6.50
C VAL A 36 12.49 16.35 -5.08
N ASP A 37 12.75 15.42 -4.16
CA ASP A 37 13.11 15.73 -2.78
C ASP A 37 14.61 15.98 -2.66
N LEU A 38 14.99 17.25 -2.49
CA LEU A 38 16.38 17.67 -2.31
C LEU A 38 16.99 17.17 -1.00
N HIS A 39 16.18 16.79 -0.01
CA HIS A 39 16.64 16.24 1.25
C HIS A 39 16.84 14.72 1.18
N HIS A 40 16.33 14.09 0.12
CA HIS A 40 16.38 12.65 -0.09
C HIS A 40 15.94 11.84 1.13
N TYR A 41 14.83 12.25 1.75
CA TYR A 41 14.28 11.53 2.89
C TYR A 41 13.92 10.10 2.49
N THR A 42 14.35 9.16 3.33
CA THR A 42 13.85 7.79 3.26
C THR A 42 12.38 7.75 3.69
N TYR A 43 11.63 6.75 3.22
CA TYR A 43 10.24 6.55 3.66
C TYR A 43 10.11 6.47 5.18
N GLY A 44 11.09 5.85 5.84
CA GLY A 44 11.11 5.75 7.29
C GLY A 44 11.36 7.07 8.00
N GLN A 45 12.21 7.94 7.46
CA GLN A 45 12.39 9.29 7.99
C GLN A 45 11.12 10.11 7.81
N PHE A 46 10.59 10.16 6.60
CA PHE A 46 9.33 10.87 6.32
C PHE A 46 8.20 10.41 7.24
N ALA A 47 8.02 9.09 7.39
CA ALA A 47 6.98 8.55 8.28
C ALA A 47 7.15 8.97 9.75
N ARG A 48 8.39 9.08 10.24
CA ARG A 48 8.66 9.50 11.62
C ARG A 48 8.49 10.99 11.84
N ASP A 49 8.86 11.78 10.84
CA ASP A 49 8.99 13.22 10.98
C ASP A 49 7.67 13.94 10.63
N GLU A 50 6.91 13.40 9.67
CA GLU A 50 5.72 14.04 9.11
C GLU A 50 4.38 13.41 9.56
N LEU A 51 4.37 12.13 9.96
CA LEU A 51 3.12 11.47 10.35
C LEU A 51 2.84 11.59 11.85
N ASP A 52 1.59 11.91 12.19
CA ASP A 52 1.15 12.01 13.58
C ASP A 52 0.67 10.64 14.09
N GLY A 53 1.62 9.79 14.47
CA GLY A 53 1.34 8.49 15.06
C GLY A 53 2.49 7.49 14.95
N GLU A 54 2.26 6.29 15.44
CA GLU A 54 3.19 5.18 15.33
C GLU A 54 3.05 4.54 13.94
N PHE A 55 3.87 4.97 13.00
CA PHE A 55 3.96 4.36 11.67
C PHE A 55 5.43 4.15 11.32
N TYR A 56 5.82 2.89 11.19
CA TYR A 56 7.21 2.50 10.98
C TYR A 56 7.37 1.84 9.62
N VAL A 57 8.18 2.45 8.77
CA VAL A 57 8.76 1.84 7.57
C VAL A 57 10.25 1.89 7.83
N ASP A 58 10.93 0.76 7.98
CA ASP A 58 12.32 0.72 8.48
C ASP A 58 12.50 1.33 9.88
N LYS A 59 12.26 0.52 10.91
CA LYS A 59 12.91 0.81 12.19
C LYS A 59 13.26 -0.43 13.00
N SER A 60 14.56 -0.69 13.08
CA SER A 60 15.19 -1.36 14.21
C SER A 60 15.51 -0.36 15.30
N ASN A 61 14.69 -0.28 16.34
CA ASN A 61 15.29 -0.29 17.66
C ASN A 61 14.57 -1.37 18.48
N ASP A 62 15.27 -1.95 19.43
CA ASP A 62 14.76 -3.14 20.13
C ASP A 62 13.46 -2.83 20.90
N ILE A 63 13.24 -1.55 21.24
CA ILE A 63 12.02 -1.06 21.89
C ILE A 63 10.79 -1.17 20.97
N VAL A 64 10.90 -0.80 19.69
CA VAL A 64 9.79 -0.93 18.74
C VAL A 64 9.55 -2.42 18.44
N GLU A 65 10.62 -3.19 18.21
CA GLU A 65 10.52 -4.62 17.89
C GLU A 65 9.80 -5.40 18.99
N ALA A 66 10.09 -5.11 20.27
CA ALA A 66 9.43 -5.76 21.41
C ALA A 66 7.92 -5.51 21.49
N ARG A 67 7.39 -4.50 20.80
CA ARG A 67 5.95 -4.17 20.75
C ARG A 67 5.26 -4.71 19.50
N VAL A 68 5.99 -5.24 18.52
CA VAL A 68 5.41 -5.80 17.31
C VAL A 68 4.72 -7.12 17.67
N SER A 69 3.40 -7.14 17.56
CA SER A 69 2.64 -8.38 17.72
C SER A 69 2.86 -9.29 16.51
N PRO A 70 3.19 -10.58 16.71
CA PRO A 70 3.37 -11.51 15.59
C PRO A 70 2.11 -11.61 14.73
N VAL A 71 2.29 -11.49 13.42
CA VAL A 71 1.28 -11.85 12.42
C VAL A 71 1.04 -13.35 12.50
N THR A 72 -0.19 -13.71 12.88
CA THR A 72 -0.64 -15.10 12.90
C THR A 72 -1.30 -15.44 11.57
N ARG A 73 -0.96 -16.62 11.03
CA ARG A 73 -1.66 -17.18 9.87
C ARG A 73 -2.77 -18.08 10.36
N LYS A 74 -4.00 -17.82 9.92
CA LYS A 74 -5.06 -18.83 9.95
C LYS A 74 -4.85 -19.73 8.74
N GLU A 75 -4.81 -21.05 8.93
CA GLU A 75 -4.85 -21.97 7.80
C GLU A 75 -6.11 -21.68 6.99
N VAL A 76 -5.91 -21.42 5.71
CA VAL A 76 -7.00 -21.25 4.76
C VAL A 76 -7.00 -22.54 3.96
N ASP A 77 -8.11 -23.25 3.99
CA ASP A 77 -8.34 -24.41 3.13
C ASP A 77 -8.12 -24.02 1.67
N THR A 78 -7.11 -24.64 1.05
CA THR A 78 -6.74 -24.36 -0.33
C THR A 78 -7.36 -25.35 -1.33
N SER A 79 -8.20 -26.29 -0.87
CA SER A 79 -8.80 -27.33 -1.72
C SER A 79 -9.61 -26.76 -2.90
N ASN A 80 -10.14 -25.55 -2.76
CA ASN A 80 -10.93 -24.86 -3.78
C ASN A 80 -10.18 -23.69 -4.46
N VAL A 81 -8.86 -23.59 -4.32
CA VAL A 81 -8.09 -22.53 -4.98
C VAL A 81 -7.99 -22.86 -6.47
N ARG A 82 -8.71 -22.10 -7.30
CA ARG A 82 -8.55 -22.16 -8.76
C ARG A 82 -7.12 -21.84 -9.16
N SER A 83 -6.60 -22.49 -10.21
CA SER A 83 -5.33 -22.13 -10.82
C SER A 83 -5.33 -20.65 -11.17
N MET A 84 -4.28 -19.93 -10.76
CA MET A 84 -4.15 -18.50 -10.95
C MET A 84 -3.31 -18.23 -12.21
N GLU A 85 -3.71 -17.23 -13.00
CA GLU A 85 -2.90 -16.79 -14.14
C GLU A 85 -1.57 -16.18 -13.67
N LEU A 86 -0.52 -16.34 -14.48
CA LEU A 86 0.87 -15.99 -14.12
C LEU A 86 1.04 -14.55 -13.63
N GLN A 87 0.35 -13.58 -14.26
CA GLN A 87 0.47 -12.18 -13.85
C GLN A 87 -0.18 -11.92 -12.50
N THR A 88 -1.29 -12.61 -12.25
CA THR A 88 -1.93 -12.57 -10.93
C THR A 88 -1.03 -13.21 -9.90
N GLU A 89 -0.44 -14.37 -10.19
CA GLU A 89 0.52 -15.01 -9.30
C GLU A 89 1.70 -14.10 -8.95
N LYS A 90 2.32 -13.46 -9.95
CA LYS A 90 3.39 -12.49 -9.72
C LYS A 90 2.93 -11.35 -8.83
N SER A 91 1.76 -10.77 -9.07
CA SER A 91 1.21 -9.70 -8.23
C SER A 91 1.04 -10.15 -6.78
N PHE A 92 0.49 -11.34 -6.54
CA PHE A 92 0.37 -11.92 -5.18
C PHE A 92 1.71 -12.12 -4.49
N LEU A 93 2.70 -12.51 -5.27
CA LEU A 93 4.06 -12.69 -4.83
C LEU A 93 4.85 -11.38 -4.78
N CYS A 94 4.16 -10.24 -4.71
CA CYS A 94 4.78 -8.92 -4.66
C CYS A 94 5.69 -8.71 -5.87
N SER A 95 5.11 -8.86 -7.06
CA SER A 95 5.80 -8.88 -8.35
C SER A 95 6.92 -9.93 -8.44
N GLY A 96 6.79 -11.04 -7.72
CA GLY A 96 7.79 -12.11 -7.63
C GLY A 96 8.89 -11.88 -6.59
N ALA A 97 8.83 -10.82 -5.79
CA ALA A 97 9.75 -10.59 -4.66
C ALA A 97 9.63 -11.69 -3.58
N PHE A 98 8.46 -12.30 -3.44
CA PHE A 98 8.25 -13.47 -2.60
C PHE A 98 8.16 -14.74 -3.45
N ARG A 99 8.72 -15.85 -2.96
CA ARG A 99 8.60 -17.15 -3.64
C ARG A 99 7.18 -17.70 -3.44
N LEU A 100 6.69 -18.44 -4.42
CA LEU A 100 5.48 -19.24 -4.25
C LEU A 100 5.65 -20.18 -3.04
N GLY A 101 4.66 -20.22 -2.17
CA GLY A 101 4.71 -21.00 -0.93
C GLY A 101 5.49 -20.36 0.23
N ARG A 102 6.06 -19.15 0.06
CA ARG A 102 6.70 -18.45 1.17
C ARG A 102 5.66 -18.11 2.23
N SER A 103 5.94 -18.50 3.48
CA SER A 103 5.00 -18.35 4.58
C SER A 103 4.75 -16.88 4.90
N LEU A 104 3.51 -16.52 5.24
CA LEU A 104 3.16 -15.23 5.84
C LEU A 104 3.93 -14.96 7.14
N VAL A 105 4.59 -15.97 7.72
CA VAL A 105 5.50 -15.81 8.87
C VAL A 105 6.71 -14.93 8.53
N ILE A 106 7.04 -14.69 7.26
CA ILE A 106 8.08 -13.72 6.91
C ILE A 106 7.79 -12.31 7.46
N PHE A 107 6.51 -11.96 7.63
CA PHE A 107 6.10 -10.71 8.25
C PHE A 107 6.39 -10.64 9.76
N ASN A 108 6.94 -11.70 10.35
CA ASN A 108 7.45 -11.72 11.73
C ASN A 108 8.98 -11.70 11.77
N GLU A 109 9.65 -11.79 10.62
CA GLU A 109 11.11 -11.77 10.59
C GLU A 109 11.59 -10.33 10.79
N THR A 110 12.38 -10.11 11.84
CA THR A 110 12.94 -8.80 12.16
C THR A 110 13.66 -8.16 10.96
N ARG A 111 14.37 -8.95 10.13
CA ARG A 111 15.01 -8.41 8.92
C ARG A 111 14.02 -7.78 7.93
N LEU A 112 12.77 -8.24 7.88
CA LEU A 112 11.73 -7.63 7.06
C LEU A 112 11.24 -6.34 7.71
N HIS A 113 11.03 -6.30 9.04
CA HIS A 113 10.65 -5.06 9.74
C HIS A 113 11.68 -3.94 9.57
N ARG A 114 12.95 -4.31 9.47
CA ARG A 114 14.09 -3.41 9.30
C ARG A 114 14.35 -2.98 7.85
N ALA A 115 13.64 -3.53 6.87
CA ALA A 115 13.82 -3.14 5.48
C ALA A 115 13.08 -1.83 5.17
N GLN A 116 13.55 -1.05 4.20
CA GLN A 116 12.82 0.10 3.67
C GLN A 116 11.92 -0.34 2.52
N MET A 117 10.71 -0.83 2.83
CA MET A 117 9.77 -1.34 1.82
C MET A 117 8.37 -0.74 1.99
N SER A 118 8.12 0.40 1.35
CA SER A 118 6.89 1.17 1.57
C SER A 118 5.62 0.44 1.14
N THR A 119 5.72 -0.55 0.25
CA THR A 119 4.56 -1.31 -0.23
C THR A 119 4.12 -2.47 0.66
N VAL A 120 4.98 -3.00 1.54
CA VAL A 120 4.70 -4.31 2.18
C VAL A 120 4.97 -4.43 3.66
N ASN A 121 5.87 -3.63 4.25
CA ASN A 121 6.36 -3.88 5.61
C ASN A 121 6.07 -2.77 6.63
N GLY A 122 5.16 -1.84 6.31
CA GLY A 122 4.75 -0.81 7.26
C GLY A 122 4.11 -1.42 8.52
N ILE A 123 4.61 -1.01 9.69
CA ILE A 123 4.11 -1.46 11.00
C ILE A 123 3.44 -0.27 11.70
N THR A 124 2.18 -0.45 12.08
CA THR A 124 1.38 0.58 12.75
C THR A 124 0.30 -0.07 13.62
N ASN A 125 -0.50 0.77 14.30
CA ASN A 125 -1.68 0.35 15.03
C ASN A 125 -2.93 1.11 14.52
N ALA A 126 -4.12 0.61 14.85
CA ALA A 126 -5.38 1.16 14.34
C ALA A 126 -5.58 2.65 14.72
N ARG A 127 -5.16 3.05 15.92
CA ARG A 127 -5.30 4.43 16.41
C ARG A 127 -4.43 5.39 15.60
N SER A 128 -3.16 5.05 15.40
CA SER A 128 -2.23 5.86 14.61
C SER A 128 -2.64 5.92 13.15
N LEU A 129 -3.07 4.81 12.56
CA LEU A 129 -3.55 4.79 11.18
C LEU A 129 -4.79 5.68 11.00
N ALA A 130 -5.79 5.58 11.89
CA ALA A 130 -6.98 6.43 11.85
C ALA A 130 -6.64 7.91 12.00
N ARG A 131 -5.68 8.23 12.87
CA ARG A 131 -5.19 9.60 13.08
C ARG A 131 -4.51 10.17 11.85
N ILE A 132 -3.67 9.37 11.18
CA ILE A 132 -3.01 9.74 9.92
C ILE A 132 -4.06 10.04 8.83
N TYR A 133 -5.04 9.14 8.62
CA TYR A 133 -6.11 9.36 7.65
C TYR A 133 -6.95 10.60 7.97
N TYR A 134 -7.26 10.84 9.24
CA TYR A 134 -8.00 12.03 9.66
C TYR A 134 -7.26 13.32 9.29
N LEU A 135 -5.94 13.36 9.50
CA LEU A 135 -5.11 14.51 9.12
C LEU A 135 -4.99 14.73 7.61
N LEU A 136 -5.40 13.79 6.75
CA LEU A 136 -5.49 14.05 5.31
C LEU A 136 -6.66 14.98 4.97
N ILE A 137 -7.72 14.95 5.78
CA ILE A 137 -8.99 15.64 5.50
C ILE A 137 -9.31 16.78 6.49
N GLY A 138 -8.71 16.80 7.69
CA GLY A 138 -9.05 17.78 8.72
C GLY A 138 -7.94 18.10 9.73
N ASP A 139 -8.15 19.16 10.49
CA ASP A 139 -7.28 19.57 11.61
C ASP A 139 -7.69 18.80 12.89
N ILE A 140 -6.72 18.34 13.68
CA ILE A 140 -6.98 17.78 15.02
C ILE A 140 -6.82 18.86 16.08
N ASN A 141 -7.78 18.95 17.00
CA ASN A 141 -7.68 19.77 18.20
C ASN A 141 -7.88 18.87 19.43
N GLU A 142 -6.80 18.59 20.17
CA GLU A 142 -6.83 17.73 21.35
C GLU A 142 -5.97 18.32 22.46
N ASN A 143 -6.51 18.39 23.69
CA ASN A 143 -5.79 18.88 24.87
C ASN A 143 -5.12 20.25 24.66
N GLY A 144 -5.79 21.16 23.93
CA GLY A 144 -5.26 22.48 23.58
C GLY A 144 -4.15 22.48 22.52
N LYS A 145 -3.75 21.32 21.99
CA LYS A 145 -2.80 21.20 20.89
C LYS A 145 -3.53 21.09 19.57
N LYS A 146 -3.20 21.98 18.64
CA LYS A 146 -3.70 21.96 17.27
C LYS A 146 -2.68 21.30 16.34
N ARG A 147 -3.14 20.35 15.54
CA ARG A 147 -2.40 19.76 14.42
C ARG A 147 -3.14 20.08 13.15
N LYS A 148 -2.41 20.67 12.19
CA LYS A 148 -2.96 21.01 10.88
C LYS A 148 -3.01 19.77 10.01
N ARG A 149 -4.01 19.73 9.13
CA ARG A 149 -4.06 18.72 8.05
C ARG A 149 -2.74 18.66 7.26
N LEU A 150 -2.34 17.46 6.87
CA LEU A 150 -1.07 17.18 6.17
C LEU A 150 -1.05 17.70 4.74
N LEU A 151 -2.20 17.61 4.06
CA LEU A 151 -2.35 18.00 2.66
C LEU A 151 -3.38 19.10 2.54
N SER A 152 -3.23 20.02 1.58
CA SER A 152 -4.27 21.00 1.29
C SER A 152 -5.55 20.33 0.76
N GLU A 153 -6.68 21.02 0.83
CA GLU A 153 -7.94 20.53 0.27
C GLU A 153 -7.85 20.27 -1.23
N LYS A 154 -7.21 21.19 -1.95
CA LYS A 154 -6.91 21.01 -3.37
C LYS A 154 -6.09 19.74 -3.61
N THR A 155 -5.05 19.52 -2.82
CA THR A 155 -4.18 18.34 -2.95
C THR A 155 -4.94 17.04 -2.70
N ILE A 156 -5.80 16.98 -1.67
CA ILE A 156 -6.56 15.76 -1.40
C ILE A 156 -7.57 15.48 -2.52
N ILE A 157 -8.27 16.50 -3.02
CA ILE A 157 -9.20 16.36 -4.15
C ILE A 157 -8.47 15.79 -5.37
N GLU A 158 -7.29 16.33 -5.71
CA GLU A 158 -6.50 15.82 -6.84
C GLU A 158 -5.98 14.40 -6.60
N ALA A 159 -5.57 14.07 -5.38
CA ALA A 159 -5.09 12.74 -5.02
C ALA A 159 -6.22 11.69 -5.00
N THR A 160 -7.46 12.10 -4.74
CA THR A 160 -8.62 11.20 -4.67
C THR A 160 -9.43 11.17 -5.97
N LYS A 161 -8.98 11.79 -7.07
CA LYS A 161 -9.63 11.63 -8.38
C LYS A 161 -9.47 10.21 -8.92
N ASN A 162 -10.55 9.65 -9.46
CA ASN A 162 -10.54 8.39 -10.18
C ASN A 162 -9.65 8.53 -11.44
N VAL A 163 -8.72 7.60 -11.62
CA VAL A 163 -7.88 7.52 -12.83
C VAL A 163 -8.13 6.26 -13.64
N ILE A 164 -8.94 5.34 -13.11
CA ILE A 164 -9.34 4.09 -13.76
C ILE A 164 -10.83 4.15 -14.09
N LEU A 165 -11.22 3.64 -15.25
CA LEU A 165 -12.62 3.56 -15.66
C LEU A 165 -13.39 2.60 -14.75
N THR A 166 -14.60 3.00 -14.33
CA THR A 166 -15.46 2.15 -13.51
C THR A 166 -15.71 0.81 -14.23
N GLY A 167 -15.44 -0.30 -13.53
CA GLY A 167 -15.63 -1.65 -14.08
C GLY A 167 -14.45 -2.19 -14.91
N GLU A 168 -13.41 -1.40 -15.16
CA GLU A 168 -12.19 -1.89 -15.81
C GLU A 168 -11.53 -2.98 -14.94
N ARG A 169 -11.10 -4.08 -15.58
CA ARG A 169 -10.57 -5.25 -14.89
C ARG A 169 -9.05 -5.13 -14.72
N ASP A 170 -8.57 -5.39 -13.52
CA ASP A 170 -7.15 -5.35 -13.17
C ASP A 170 -6.42 -6.56 -13.78
N GLN A 171 -5.49 -6.29 -14.71
CA GLN A 171 -4.76 -7.34 -15.44
C GLN A 171 -3.78 -8.13 -14.56
N ASN A 172 -3.46 -7.63 -13.36
CA ASN A 172 -2.56 -8.24 -12.39
C ASN A 172 -3.30 -8.80 -11.14
N CYS A 173 -4.58 -8.54 -10.93
CA CYS A 173 -5.32 -8.99 -9.74
C CYS A 173 -6.58 -9.75 -10.13
N TYR A 174 -6.46 -11.05 -10.42
CA TYR A 174 -7.57 -11.97 -10.72
C TYR A 174 -8.49 -11.51 -11.85
N ASN A 175 -8.04 -10.55 -12.66
CA ASN A 175 -8.89 -9.90 -13.63
C ASN A 175 -10.20 -9.43 -12.97
N ILE A 176 -10.20 -8.95 -11.72
CA ILE A 176 -11.41 -8.39 -11.10
C ILE A 176 -11.46 -6.87 -11.29
N PRO A 177 -12.65 -6.26 -11.33
CA PRO A 177 -12.73 -4.81 -11.35
C PRO A 177 -12.05 -4.19 -10.13
N THR A 178 -11.09 -3.30 -10.36
CA THR A 178 -10.49 -2.48 -9.31
C THR A 178 -10.43 -1.03 -9.76
N THR A 179 -10.46 -0.10 -8.81
CA THR A 179 -10.36 1.32 -9.09
C THR A 179 -9.26 1.91 -8.23
N PHE A 180 -8.40 2.70 -8.86
CA PHE A 180 -7.36 3.45 -8.17
C PHE A 180 -7.61 4.95 -8.34
N ARG A 181 -7.31 5.69 -7.29
CA ARG A 181 -7.22 7.15 -7.31
C ARG A 181 -5.80 7.58 -7.66
N ASN A 182 -5.67 8.80 -8.15
CA ASN A 182 -4.40 9.38 -8.59
C ASN A 182 -3.27 9.30 -7.52
N GLY A 183 -3.61 9.45 -6.24
CA GLY A 183 -2.68 9.36 -5.11
C GLY A 183 -2.33 7.92 -4.68
N GLY A 184 -2.74 6.91 -5.44
CA GLY A 184 -2.49 5.49 -5.13
C GLY A 184 -3.49 4.87 -4.15
N PHE A 185 -4.56 5.58 -3.80
CA PHE A 185 -5.66 5.02 -3.00
C PHE A 185 -6.45 4.00 -3.81
N GLN A 186 -6.81 2.89 -3.20
CA GLN A 186 -7.59 1.83 -3.81
C GLN A 186 -9.04 1.89 -3.33
N ILE A 187 -9.96 1.79 -4.29
CA ILE A 187 -11.37 1.52 -4.05
C ILE A 187 -11.67 0.23 -4.80
N TYR A 188 -12.16 -0.77 -4.08
CA TYR A 188 -12.74 -1.91 -4.77
C TYR A 188 -14.19 -1.56 -5.05
N GLY A 189 -14.60 -1.71 -6.32
CA GLY A 189 -16.00 -1.60 -6.74
C GLY A 189 -16.87 -2.69 -6.09
N ASP A 190 -17.98 -3.05 -6.73
CA ASP A 190 -19.08 -3.91 -6.25
C ASP A 190 -18.77 -5.04 -5.23
N CYS A 191 -17.58 -5.65 -5.28
CA CYS A 191 -17.13 -6.64 -4.30
C CYS A 191 -16.83 -6.11 -2.88
N CYS A 192 -16.77 -4.79 -2.67
CA CYS A 192 -16.55 -4.11 -1.38
C CYS A 192 -17.30 -2.76 -1.31
N ASN A 193 -18.53 -2.69 -1.84
CA ASN A 193 -19.38 -1.49 -1.83
C ASN A 193 -20.06 -1.25 -0.46
N ILE A 194 -19.24 -1.06 0.59
CA ILE A 194 -19.73 -0.71 1.94
C ILE A 194 -19.48 0.77 2.29
N PHE A 195 -18.98 1.55 1.33
CA PHE A 195 -18.56 2.93 1.51
C PHE A 195 -18.98 3.78 0.32
N ASP A 196 -19.31 5.05 0.56
CA ASP A 196 -19.69 6.02 -0.47
C ASP A 196 -18.54 6.35 -1.44
N ASP A 197 -18.87 6.91 -2.61
CA ASP A 197 -17.93 7.23 -3.69
C ASP A 197 -16.80 8.19 -3.29
N ASP A 198 -16.96 8.95 -2.20
CA ASP A 198 -15.97 9.91 -1.69
C ASP A 198 -14.99 9.28 -0.69
N VAL A 199 -15.18 8.02 -0.31
CA VAL A 199 -14.27 7.31 0.59
C VAL A 199 -13.03 6.86 -0.16
N PHE A 200 -11.86 7.14 0.42
CA PHE A 200 -10.57 6.72 -0.12
C PHE A 200 -9.73 6.06 0.98
N GLY A 201 -8.85 5.15 0.55
CA GLY A 201 -7.93 4.47 1.44
C GLY A 201 -7.14 3.42 0.68
N HIS A 202 -6.54 2.49 1.41
CA HIS A 202 -5.99 1.28 0.83
C HIS A 202 -6.23 0.15 1.82
N PHE A 203 -6.58 -1.02 1.32
CA PHE A 203 -6.75 -2.19 2.17
C PHE A 203 -5.99 -3.39 1.64
N ARG A 204 -5.81 -4.36 2.52
CA ARG A 204 -5.38 -5.72 2.17
C ARG A 204 -6.56 -6.63 2.43
N LYS A 205 -7.12 -7.26 1.39
CA LYS A 205 -8.21 -8.22 1.58
C LYS A 205 -7.64 -9.44 2.31
N LYS A 206 -8.06 -9.65 3.56
CA LYS A 206 -8.07 -11.00 4.13
C LYS A 206 -9.21 -11.70 3.40
N TYR A 207 -8.94 -12.78 2.67
CA TYR A 207 -10.00 -13.59 2.07
C TYR A 207 -10.95 -14.05 3.18
N LEU A 208 -12.02 -13.29 3.40
CA LEU A 208 -13.25 -13.81 3.96
C LEU A 208 -13.86 -14.62 2.82
N ARG A 209 -13.98 -15.92 3.04
CA ARG A 209 -14.67 -16.84 2.14
C ARG A 209 -16.01 -16.23 1.73
N ILE A 210 -16.24 -16.14 0.43
CA ILE A 210 -17.60 -16.17 -0.13
C ILE A 210 -17.94 -17.65 -0.29
#